data_AF-A0A6I1Z0B2-F1
#
_entry.id   AF-A0A6I1Z0B2-F1
#
_cell.length_a   1.000
_cell.length_b   1.000
_cell.length_c   1.000
_cell.angle_alpha   90.00
_cell.angle_beta   90.00
_cell.angle_gamma   90.00
#
_symmetry.space_group_name_H-M   'P 1'
#
loop_
_entity.id
_entity.type
_entity.pdbx_description
1 polymer ?
#
loop_
_entity_poly.entity_id
_entity_poly.type
_entity_poly.pdbx_seq_one_letter_code
_entity_poly.pdbx_strand_id
1 'polypeptide(L)'
;MTERYSREVYSADSIGRCNTSSSEVLMGRPAGWMAALTRRSPMKSPGAPALRREVERQFWREIAKGLLAEEAAAAVGVSQAAGCRWFRHGGGMPPPDLAPQSGRYLSFQEREEIALLKAQGIGVRETARRLGRDPSTASRELRRNAATRGGRLDYRASIAQWKADLVARRPKTAELAANDRLRDYVQERLSRPGRPPGRDGTGAGWPAVEGEEQAAPRRPPMGHGVESGADREPAEGRLPR
;
A
#
# COMPACT_ATOMS: atom_id res chain seq x y z
N MET A 1 3.47 -64.77 38.00
CA MET A 1 3.12 -63.82 36.93
C MET A 1 2.38 -62.67 37.61
N THR A 2 3.15 -61.75 38.19
CA THR A 2 2.71 -60.70 39.10
C THR A 2 3.13 -59.37 38.50
N GLU A 3 2.19 -58.68 37.86
CA GLU A 3 2.47 -57.44 37.15
C GLU A 3 2.14 -56.23 38.04
N ARG A 4 3.17 -55.38 38.17
CA ARG A 4 3.27 -54.25 39.09
C ARG A 4 2.25 -53.16 38.74
N TYR A 5 1.36 -52.87 39.67
CA TYR A 5 0.63 -51.60 39.71
C TYR A 5 1.53 -50.57 40.41
N SER A 6 2.41 -49.89 39.66
CA SER A 6 3.18 -48.78 40.18
C SER A 6 2.25 -47.58 40.42
N ARG A 7 1.77 -47.44 41.66
CA ARG A 7 1.28 -46.16 42.19
C ARG A 7 2.49 -45.22 42.29
N GLU A 8 2.62 -44.29 41.36
CA GLU A 8 3.45 -43.11 41.57
C GLU A 8 2.77 -42.24 42.64
N VAL A 9 3.30 -42.33 43.85
CA VAL A 9 2.93 -41.47 44.98
C VAL A 9 3.49 -40.09 44.69
N TYR A 10 2.62 -39.12 44.43
CA TYR A 10 3.01 -37.72 44.31
C TYR A 10 3.36 -37.19 45.72
N SER A 11 4.65 -37.17 46.07
CA SER A 11 5.12 -36.53 47.31
C SER A 11 5.16 -35.02 47.09
N ALA A 12 4.28 -34.29 47.76
CA ALA A 12 4.37 -32.84 47.87
C ALA A 12 5.32 -32.50 49.03
N ASP A 13 6.61 -32.37 48.74
CA ASP A 13 7.57 -31.89 49.73
C ASP A 13 7.32 -30.40 50.01
N SER A 14 6.64 -30.16 51.13
CA SER A 14 6.36 -28.83 51.67
C SER A 14 7.61 -28.25 52.31
N ILE A 15 8.53 -27.74 51.48
CA ILE A 15 9.69 -26.96 51.94
C ILE A 15 9.84 -25.69 51.09
N GLY A 16 9.03 -24.68 51.39
CA GLY A 16 9.45 -23.28 51.48
C GLY A 16 10.22 -22.61 50.32
N ARG A 17 10.11 -23.04 49.07
CA ARG A 17 10.61 -22.29 47.90
C ARG A 17 9.63 -22.38 46.74
N CYS A 18 9.35 -21.23 46.12
CA CYS A 18 8.39 -21.05 45.05
C CYS A 18 8.47 -22.15 43.98
N ASN A 19 7.36 -22.83 43.82
CA ASN A 19 7.03 -23.77 42.77
C ASN A 19 6.79 -23.00 41.45
N THR A 20 7.88 -22.51 40.85
CA THR A 20 7.94 -22.23 39.42
C THR A 20 8.60 -23.41 38.74
N SER A 21 7.86 -24.18 37.95
CA SER A 21 8.44 -25.18 37.05
C SER A 21 9.51 -24.52 36.19
N SER A 22 10.73 -25.07 36.15
CA SER A 22 11.83 -24.66 35.27
C SER A 22 11.58 -25.03 33.80
N SER A 23 10.34 -24.90 33.32
CA SER A 23 10.08 -24.79 31.90
C SER A 23 10.29 -23.33 31.54
N GLU A 24 11.36 -23.05 30.81
CA GLU A 24 11.45 -21.84 30.01
C GLU A 24 10.32 -21.89 28.98
N VAL A 25 9.10 -21.49 29.40
CA VAL A 25 8.04 -21.13 28.48
C VAL A 25 8.54 -19.87 27.81
N LEU A 26 9.14 -20.01 26.63
CA LEU A 26 9.48 -18.89 25.77
C LEU A 26 8.18 -18.10 25.55
N MET A 27 8.00 -17.01 26.29
CA MET A 27 6.88 -16.09 26.16
C MET A 27 7.10 -15.24 24.90
N GLY A 28 7.05 -15.90 23.74
CA GLY A 28 7.35 -15.30 22.45
C GLY A 28 7.24 -16.33 21.34
N ARG A 29 6.58 -15.98 20.24
CA ARG A 29 6.51 -16.85 19.05
C ARG A 29 7.90 -16.88 18.41
N PRO A 30 8.44 -18.06 18.01
CA PRO A 30 9.78 -18.13 17.44
C PRO A 30 9.88 -17.31 16.15
N ALA A 31 11.07 -16.73 15.91
CA ALA A 31 11.33 -15.97 14.69
C ALA A 31 11.04 -16.84 13.45
N GLY A 32 10.27 -16.31 12.50
CA GLY A 32 9.88 -17.06 11.29
C GLY A 32 8.68 -18.00 11.43
N TRP A 33 8.15 -18.24 12.63
CA TRP A 33 6.95 -19.08 12.87
C TRP A 33 5.76 -18.71 11.97
N MET A 34 5.48 -17.40 11.83
CA MET A 34 4.38 -16.92 10.99
C MET A 34 4.63 -17.18 9.50
N ALA A 35 5.89 -17.10 9.05
CA ALA A 35 6.26 -17.41 7.68
C ALA A 35 6.13 -18.90 7.38
N ALA A 36 6.49 -19.77 8.33
CA ALA A 36 6.28 -21.21 8.20
C ALA A 36 4.78 -21.57 8.06
N LEU A 37 3.91 -20.97 8.88
CA LEU A 37 2.47 -21.25 8.84
C LEU A 37 1.74 -20.65 7.63
N THR A 38 2.07 -19.41 7.28
CA THR A 38 1.29 -18.65 6.29
C THR A 38 1.99 -18.52 4.94
N ARG A 39 3.20 -19.09 4.82
CA ARG A 39 4.13 -18.93 3.68
C ARG A 39 4.39 -17.46 3.33
N ARG A 40 4.28 -16.57 4.31
CA ARG A 40 4.40 -15.11 4.14
C ARG A 40 5.12 -14.47 5.30
N SER A 41 5.92 -13.46 5.00
CA SER A 41 6.59 -12.68 6.03
C SER A 41 5.57 -12.12 7.05
N PRO A 42 5.88 -12.15 8.35
CA PRO A 42 5.08 -11.48 9.37
C PRO A 42 4.88 -10.01 9.00
N MET A 43 3.67 -9.51 9.16
CA MET A 43 3.37 -8.13 8.83
C MET A 43 3.80 -7.20 9.97
N LYS A 44 4.65 -6.19 9.70
CA LYS A 44 4.81 -5.03 10.58
C LYS A 44 3.48 -4.27 10.58
N SER A 45 2.85 -4.12 11.75
CA SER A 45 1.57 -3.41 11.86
C SER A 45 1.76 -1.95 11.42
N PRO A 46 1.13 -1.49 10.32
CA PRO A 46 1.33 -0.12 9.84
C PRO A 46 0.56 0.93 10.67
N GLY A 47 0.19 0.63 11.92
CA GLY A 47 -0.68 1.45 12.77
C GLY A 47 -2.17 1.16 12.58
N ALA A 48 -3.02 2.03 13.11
CA ALA A 48 -4.47 2.00 12.88
C ALA A 48 -4.77 2.34 11.40
N PRO A 49 -5.75 1.68 10.77
CA PRO A 49 -6.13 1.99 9.41
C PRO A 49 -6.58 3.45 9.30
N ALA A 50 -5.99 4.18 8.36
CA ALA A 50 -6.41 5.55 8.07
C ALA A 50 -7.83 5.56 7.51
N LEU A 51 -8.51 6.70 7.63
CA LEU A 51 -9.79 6.95 6.98
C LEU A 51 -9.66 6.75 5.46
N ARG A 52 -10.75 6.29 4.83
CA ARG A 52 -10.78 5.87 3.42
C ARG A 52 -10.44 7.04 2.50
N ARG A 53 -9.60 6.81 1.48
CA ARG A 53 -9.23 7.82 0.49
C ARG A 53 -10.42 8.39 -0.30
N GLU A 54 -11.49 7.62 -0.47
CA GLU A 54 -12.73 8.13 -1.08
C GLU A 54 -13.41 9.19 -0.21
N VAL A 55 -13.44 8.99 1.11
CA VAL A 55 -14.05 9.93 2.05
C VAL A 55 -13.24 11.22 2.09
N GLU A 56 -11.91 11.11 2.11
CA GLU A 56 -11.01 12.27 2.01
C GLU A 56 -11.20 13.04 0.68
N ARG A 57 -11.43 12.34 -0.44
CA ARG A 57 -11.77 13.02 -1.71
C ARG A 57 -13.11 13.74 -1.65
N GLN A 58 -14.15 13.11 -1.09
CA GLN A 58 -15.43 13.79 -0.93
C GLN A 58 -15.27 15.03 -0.05
N PHE A 59 -14.46 14.96 1.00
CA PHE A 59 -14.16 16.11 1.85
C PHE A 59 -13.59 17.26 1.02
N TRP A 60 -12.58 16.99 0.19
CA TRP A 60 -12.01 18.00 -0.70
C TRP A 60 -12.97 18.51 -1.78
N ARG A 61 -13.95 17.70 -2.23
CA ARG A 61 -15.03 18.17 -3.11
C ARG A 61 -15.95 19.15 -2.38
N GLU A 62 -16.27 18.92 -1.12
CA GLU A 62 -17.06 19.88 -0.32
C GLU A 62 -16.28 21.18 -0.07
N ILE A 63 -14.99 21.10 0.26
CA ILE A 63 -14.13 22.30 0.35
C ILE A 63 -14.11 23.08 -0.97
N ALA A 64 -14.00 22.38 -2.10
CA ALA A 64 -14.00 23.01 -3.42
C ALA A 64 -15.32 23.74 -3.76
N LYS A 65 -16.45 23.35 -3.14
CA LYS A 65 -17.72 24.08 -3.22
C LYS A 65 -17.77 25.32 -2.33
N GLY A 66 -16.77 25.51 -1.45
CA GLY A 66 -16.66 26.66 -0.55
C GLY A 66 -17.05 26.37 0.90
N LEU A 67 -17.28 25.11 1.29
CA LEU A 67 -17.58 24.77 2.68
C LEU A 67 -16.35 24.95 3.58
N LEU A 68 -16.60 25.29 4.85
CA LEU A 68 -15.56 25.29 5.88
C LEU A 68 -15.11 23.86 6.19
N ALA A 69 -13.88 23.70 6.68
CA ALA A 69 -13.32 22.37 6.99
C ALA A 69 -14.16 21.56 7.99
N GLU A 70 -14.84 22.23 8.91
CA GLU A 70 -15.68 21.59 9.91
C GLU A 70 -17.00 21.09 9.30
N GLU A 71 -17.63 21.91 8.47
CA GLU A 71 -18.87 21.58 7.75
C GLU A 71 -18.62 20.48 6.71
N ALA A 72 -17.51 20.56 5.98
CA ALA A 72 -17.07 19.53 5.06
C ALA A 72 -16.81 18.20 5.78
N ALA A 73 -16.21 18.23 6.98
CA ALA A 73 -16.01 17.04 7.80
C ALA A 73 -17.33 16.39 8.22
N ALA A 74 -18.28 17.21 8.68
CA ALA A 74 -19.62 16.76 9.05
C ALA A 74 -20.36 16.17 7.83
N ALA A 75 -20.29 16.83 6.68
CA ALA A 75 -20.94 16.39 5.43
C ALA A 75 -20.46 15.01 4.97
N VAL A 76 -19.19 14.66 5.20
CA VAL A 76 -18.65 13.34 4.85
C VAL A 76 -18.67 12.33 5.99
N GLY A 77 -19.24 12.70 7.14
CA GLY A 77 -19.40 11.82 8.30
C GLY A 77 -18.10 11.50 9.03
N VAL A 78 -17.14 12.43 9.07
CA VAL A 78 -15.90 12.28 9.85
C VAL A 78 -15.83 13.29 10.98
N SER A 79 -14.97 13.03 11.97
CA SER A 79 -14.77 13.99 13.06
C SER A 79 -14.12 15.29 12.56
N GLN A 80 -14.50 16.41 13.16
CA GLN A 80 -13.93 17.74 12.91
C GLN A 80 -12.39 17.71 12.99
N ALA A 81 -11.83 17.05 14.01
CA ALA A 81 -10.39 16.88 14.15
C ALA A 81 -9.72 16.14 12.97
N ALA A 82 -10.42 15.20 12.32
CA ALA A 82 -9.91 14.55 11.11
C ALA A 82 -9.94 15.49 9.91
N GLY A 83 -11.03 16.22 9.71
CA GLY A 83 -11.15 17.23 8.65
C GLY A 83 -10.12 18.34 8.77
N CYS A 84 -9.93 18.90 9.97
CA CYS A 84 -8.91 19.93 10.22
C CYS A 84 -7.48 19.41 9.95
N ARG A 85 -7.18 18.15 10.27
CA ARG A 85 -5.89 17.53 9.92
C ARG A 85 -5.73 17.40 8.41
N TRP A 86 -6.74 16.94 7.69
CA TRP A 86 -6.71 16.84 6.23
C TRP A 86 -6.47 18.20 5.58
N PHE A 87 -7.23 19.21 5.98
CA PHE A 87 -7.09 20.57 5.47
C PHE A 87 -5.67 21.11 5.68
N ARG A 88 -5.14 21.00 6.90
CA ARG A 88 -3.78 21.46 7.24
C ARG A 88 -2.70 20.68 6.50
N HIS A 89 -2.83 19.36 6.36
CA HIS A 89 -1.85 18.54 5.64
C HIS A 89 -1.87 18.79 4.13
N GLY A 90 -3.02 19.16 3.57
CA GLY A 90 -3.15 19.59 2.17
C GLY A 90 -2.78 21.05 1.93
N GLY A 91 -2.41 21.81 2.96
CA GLY A 91 -2.11 23.24 2.82
C GLY A 91 -3.30 24.07 2.35
N GLY A 92 -4.53 23.64 2.66
CA GLY A 92 -5.77 24.27 2.18
C GLY A 92 -6.10 24.00 0.71
N MET A 93 -5.32 23.18 0.00
CA MET A 93 -5.53 22.87 -1.40
C MET A 93 -5.93 21.40 -1.61
N PRO A 94 -6.91 21.13 -2.49
CA PRO A 94 -7.25 19.76 -2.83
C PRO A 94 -6.09 19.06 -3.55
N PRO A 95 -5.97 17.73 -3.43
CA PRO A 95 -5.06 16.98 -4.28
C PRO A 95 -5.40 17.20 -5.77
N PRO A 96 -4.42 17.08 -6.69
CA PRO A 96 -4.58 17.44 -8.09
C PRO A 96 -5.64 16.63 -8.85
N ASP A 97 -6.04 15.47 -8.31
CA ASP A 97 -7.11 14.64 -8.87
C ASP A 97 -8.15 14.28 -7.79
N LEU A 98 -9.37 14.79 -7.99
CA LEU A 98 -10.57 14.48 -7.18
C LEU A 98 -11.54 13.53 -7.89
N ALA A 99 -11.20 13.09 -9.11
CA ALA A 99 -12.06 12.19 -9.87
C ALA A 99 -12.36 10.93 -9.07
N PRO A 100 -13.56 10.34 -9.24
CA PRO A 100 -13.88 9.04 -8.68
C PRO A 100 -12.84 7.99 -9.07
N GLN A 101 -12.67 6.94 -8.26
CA GLN A 101 -11.81 5.83 -8.68
C GLN A 101 -12.33 5.27 -10.00
N SER A 102 -11.43 5.08 -10.97
CA SER A 102 -11.77 4.33 -12.17
C SER A 102 -12.29 2.94 -11.77
N GLY A 103 -13.32 2.46 -12.45
CA GLY A 103 -13.90 1.13 -12.24
C GLY A 103 -12.93 -0.03 -12.49
N ARG A 104 -11.67 0.27 -12.87
CA ARG A 104 -10.58 -0.69 -13.03
C ARG A 104 -10.18 -1.37 -11.71
N TYR A 105 -10.31 -0.69 -10.58
CA TYR A 105 -9.93 -1.23 -9.27
C TYR A 105 -11.17 -1.64 -8.47
N LEU A 106 -10.98 -2.57 -7.51
CA LEU A 106 -12.04 -2.95 -6.58
C LEU A 106 -12.35 -1.80 -5.61
N SER A 107 -13.60 -1.38 -5.62
CA SER A 107 -14.21 -0.46 -4.67
C SER A 107 -14.29 -1.06 -3.27
N PHE A 108 -14.56 -0.20 -2.29
CA PHE A 108 -14.74 -0.66 -0.90
C PHE A 108 -15.94 -1.59 -0.75
N GLN A 109 -17.06 -1.27 -1.41
CA GLN A 109 -18.27 -2.10 -1.40
C GLN A 109 -18.00 -3.50 -1.96
N GLU A 110 -17.27 -3.59 -3.07
CA GLU A 110 -16.87 -4.90 -3.63
C GLU A 110 -15.95 -5.67 -2.67
N ARG A 111 -15.08 -5.00 -1.90
CA ARG A 111 -14.26 -5.65 -0.87
C ARG A 111 -15.09 -6.14 0.31
N GLU A 112 -16.11 -5.40 0.72
CA GLU A 112 -17.05 -5.86 1.75
C GLU A 112 -17.82 -7.10 1.28
N GLU A 113 -18.31 -7.09 0.04
CA GLU A 113 -18.99 -8.24 -0.55
C GLU A 113 -18.06 -9.47 -0.65
N ILE A 114 -16.80 -9.29 -1.05
CA ILE A 114 -15.78 -10.37 -1.00
C ILE A 114 -15.63 -10.91 0.42
N ALA A 115 -15.63 -10.06 1.44
CA ALA A 115 -15.49 -10.48 2.83
C ALA A 115 -16.70 -11.30 3.31
N LEU A 116 -17.92 -10.87 2.97
CA LEU A 116 -19.17 -11.58 3.28
C LEU A 116 -19.21 -12.94 2.60
N LEU A 117 -18.98 -12.98 1.28
CA LEU A 117 -18.99 -14.22 0.49
C LEU A 117 -17.92 -15.20 0.97
N LYS A 118 -16.73 -14.70 1.34
CA LYS A 118 -15.69 -15.55 1.92
C LYS A 118 -16.09 -16.11 3.28
N ALA A 119 -16.75 -15.33 4.14
CA ALA A 119 -17.26 -15.79 5.42
C ALA A 119 -18.34 -16.87 5.26
N GLN A 120 -19.14 -16.78 4.18
CA GLN A 120 -20.11 -17.82 3.78
C GLN A 120 -19.47 -19.07 3.16
N GLY A 121 -18.15 -19.10 2.96
CA GLY A 121 -17.44 -20.23 2.35
C GLY A 121 -17.57 -20.30 0.82
N ILE A 122 -18.04 -19.22 0.18
CA ILE A 122 -18.18 -19.17 -1.28
C ILE A 122 -16.81 -19.13 -1.96
N GLY A 123 -16.63 -19.96 -2.98
CA GLY A 123 -15.38 -20.07 -3.74
C GLY A 123 -15.09 -18.87 -4.63
N VAL A 124 -13.80 -18.64 -4.94
CA VAL A 124 -13.32 -17.46 -5.68
C VAL A 124 -14.02 -17.21 -7.02
N ARG A 125 -14.29 -18.27 -7.79
CA ARG A 125 -14.96 -18.15 -9.11
C ARG A 125 -16.40 -17.67 -8.98
N GLU A 126 -17.11 -18.17 -7.95
CA GLU A 126 -18.48 -17.77 -7.66
C GLU A 126 -18.52 -16.33 -7.14
N THR A 127 -17.63 -15.98 -6.21
CA THR A 127 -17.45 -14.61 -5.72
C THR A 127 -17.25 -13.63 -6.89
N ALA A 128 -16.36 -13.96 -7.82
CA ALA A 128 -16.07 -13.11 -8.96
C ALA A 128 -17.29 -12.94 -9.88
N ARG A 129 -18.06 -14.02 -10.11
CA ARG A 129 -19.29 -13.96 -10.91
C ARG A 129 -20.33 -13.03 -10.29
N ARG A 130 -20.54 -13.10 -8.96
CA ARG A 130 -21.48 -12.23 -8.23
C ARG A 130 -21.08 -10.76 -8.29
N LEU A 131 -19.78 -10.48 -8.31
CA LEU A 131 -19.24 -9.12 -8.44
C LEU A 131 -19.20 -8.60 -9.87
N GLY A 132 -19.48 -9.44 -10.88
CA GLY A 132 -19.27 -9.08 -12.29
C GLY A 132 -17.79 -8.84 -12.64
N ARG A 133 -16.86 -9.52 -11.94
CA ARG A 133 -15.41 -9.36 -12.11
C ARG A 133 -14.76 -10.64 -12.59
N ASP A 134 -13.55 -10.51 -13.14
CA ASP A 134 -12.72 -11.65 -13.50
C ASP A 134 -12.25 -12.43 -12.25
N PRO A 135 -12.28 -13.79 -12.25
CA PRO A 135 -11.81 -14.61 -11.13
C PRO A 135 -10.38 -14.32 -10.68
N SER A 136 -9.49 -13.91 -11.60
CA SER A 136 -8.12 -13.53 -11.24
C SER A 136 -8.09 -12.27 -10.38
N THR A 137 -9.04 -11.35 -10.53
CA THR A 137 -9.17 -10.14 -9.70
C THR A 137 -9.49 -10.51 -8.25
N ALA A 138 -10.53 -11.32 -8.03
CA ALA A 138 -10.88 -11.81 -6.69
C ALA A 138 -9.76 -12.66 -6.07
N SER A 139 -9.11 -13.51 -6.87
CA SER A 139 -7.97 -14.33 -6.42
C SER A 139 -6.78 -13.46 -5.98
N ARG A 140 -6.40 -12.48 -6.81
CA ARG A 140 -5.30 -11.55 -6.54
C ARG A 140 -5.59 -10.69 -5.32
N GLU A 141 -6.82 -10.25 -5.14
CA GLU A 141 -7.27 -9.47 -3.99
C GLU A 141 -7.11 -10.27 -2.68
N LEU A 142 -7.74 -11.44 -2.61
CA LEU A 142 -7.65 -12.32 -1.45
C LEU A 142 -6.20 -12.72 -1.16
N ARG A 143 -5.40 -12.95 -2.21
CA ARG A 143 -3.98 -13.25 -2.06
C ARG A 143 -3.23 -12.05 -1.49
N ARG A 144 -3.30 -10.86 -2.08
CA ARG A 144 -2.43 -9.73 -1.68
C ARG A 144 -2.88 -9.06 -0.39
N ASN A 145 -4.19 -8.97 -0.16
CA ASN A 145 -4.75 -8.11 0.87
C ASN A 145 -5.23 -8.83 2.14
N ALA A 146 -5.24 -10.17 2.20
CA ALA A 146 -5.50 -10.88 3.45
C ALA A 146 -4.51 -10.47 4.56
N ALA A 147 -5.03 -10.19 5.75
CA ALA A 147 -4.24 -9.85 6.92
C ALA A 147 -3.62 -11.11 7.51
N THR A 148 -2.30 -11.07 7.72
CA THR A 148 -1.56 -12.13 8.41
C THR A 148 -1.43 -11.72 9.87
N ARG A 149 -2.48 -11.90 10.66
CA ARG A 149 -2.45 -11.68 12.12
C ARG A 149 -2.74 -13.02 12.81
N GLY A 150 -2.01 -13.32 13.89
CA GLY A 150 -2.29 -14.54 14.65
C GLY A 150 -1.81 -15.85 14.00
N GLY A 151 -1.22 -15.82 12.80
CA GLY A 151 -0.85 -17.03 12.06
C GLY A 151 -1.98 -17.57 11.16
N ARG A 152 -3.07 -16.82 10.99
CA ARG A 152 -4.16 -17.09 10.04
C ARG A 152 -4.24 -16.00 8.98
N LEU A 153 -4.80 -16.34 7.81
CA LEU A 153 -5.05 -15.41 6.70
C LEU A 153 -6.50 -14.92 6.75
N ASP A 154 -6.74 -13.90 7.57
CA ASP A 154 -8.07 -13.31 7.74
C ASP A 154 -8.27 -12.18 6.74
N TYR A 155 -9.37 -12.21 6.00
CA TYR A 155 -9.71 -11.13 5.07
C TYR A 155 -10.71 -10.18 5.72
N ARG A 156 -10.33 -8.90 5.84
CA ARG A 156 -11.20 -7.82 6.31
C ARG A 156 -11.17 -6.70 5.28
N ALA A 157 -12.35 -6.25 4.83
CA ALA A 157 -12.47 -5.25 3.77
C ALA A 157 -11.78 -3.92 4.12
N SER A 158 -11.94 -3.43 5.37
CA SER A 158 -11.29 -2.20 5.84
C SER A 158 -9.76 -2.26 5.78
N ILE A 159 -9.17 -3.38 6.20
CA ILE A 159 -7.72 -3.60 6.15
C ILE A 159 -7.26 -3.74 4.70
N ALA A 160 -8.02 -4.46 3.87
CA ALA A 160 -7.71 -4.63 2.46
C ALA A 160 -7.73 -3.29 1.69
N GLN A 161 -8.73 -2.45 1.95
CA GLN A 161 -8.83 -1.11 1.39
C GLN A 161 -7.65 -0.24 1.84
N TRP A 162 -7.36 -0.22 3.14
CA TRP A 162 -6.24 0.54 3.67
C TRP A 162 -4.89 0.11 3.07
N LYS A 163 -4.67 -1.20 2.86
CA LYS A 163 -3.50 -1.71 2.14
C LYS A 163 -3.44 -1.23 0.70
N ALA A 164 -4.56 -1.28 -0.02
CA ALA A 164 -4.63 -0.78 -1.39
C ALA A 164 -4.30 0.71 -1.45
N ASP A 165 -4.82 1.51 -0.50
CA ASP A 165 -4.54 2.94 -0.41
C ASP A 165 -3.07 3.23 -0.09
N LEU A 166 -2.45 2.49 0.84
CA LEU A 166 -1.02 2.63 1.15
C LEU A 166 -0.13 2.34 -0.05
N VAL A 167 -0.38 1.23 -0.77
CA VAL A 167 0.39 0.87 -1.98
C VAL A 167 0.20 1.90 -3.10
N ALA A 168 -0.98 2.54 -3.17
CA ALA A 168 -1.28 3.56 -4.16
C ALA A 168 -0.60 4.92 -3.90
N ARG A 169 -0.14 5.20 -2.66
CA ARG A 169 0.41 6.54 -2.30
C ARG A 169 1.69 6.92 -3.05
N ARG A 170 2.55 5.94 -3.39
CA ARG A 170 3.84 6.12 -4.11
C ARG A 170 4.49 7.50 -3.87
N PRO A 171 4.83 7.84 -2.62
CA PRO A 171 5.30 9.17 -2.29
C PRO A 171 6.61 9.46 -3.03
N LYS A 172 6.66 10.62 -3.69
CA LYS A 172 7.91 11.21 -4.19
C LYS A 172 8.32 12.31 -3.21
N THR A 173 9.62 12.47 -3.00
CA THR A 173 10.13 13.64 -2.27
C THR A 173 9.69 14.89 -3.01
N ALA A 174 9.06 15.83 -2.31
CA ALA A 174 8.63 17.09 -2.90
C ALA A 174 9.86 17.89 -3.35
N GLU A 175 9.78 18.53 -4.51
CA GLU A 175 10.93 19.22 -5.11
C GLU A 175 11.45 20.37 -4.22
N LEU A 176 10.55 21.12 -3.59
CA LEU A 176 10.88 22.19 -2.63
C LEU A 176 11.49 21.66 -1.32
N ALA A 177 11.25 20.40 -0.98
CA ALA A 177 11.86 19.75 0.17
C ALA A 177 13.27 19.23 -0.15
N ALA A 178 13.56 18.96 -1.43
CA ALA A 178 14.87 18.51 -1.88
C ALA A 178 15.80 19.66 -2.34
N ASN A 179 15.24 20.80 -2.75
CA ASN A 179 16.00 21.92 -3.32
C ASN A 179 15.76 23.21 -2.52
N ASP A 180 16.75 23.58 -1.70
CA ASP A 180 16.72 24.78 -0.86
C ASP A 180 16.63 26.07 -1.66
N ARG A 181 17.40 26.18 -2.75
CA ARG A 181 17.41 27.39 -3.62
C ARG A 181 16.04 27.64 -4.24
N LEU A 182 15.39 26.59 -4.74
CA LEU A 182 14.06 26.70 -5.33
C LEU A 182 13.02 27.11 -4.29
N ARG A 183 13.12 26.57 -3.06
CA ARG A 183 12.23 26.95 -1.96
C ARG A 183 12.37 28.42 -1.60
N ASP A 184 13.59 28.91 -1.44
CA ASP A 184 13.85 30.30 -1.06
C ASP A 184 13.34 31.26 -2.15
N TYR A 185 13.58 30.92 -3.42
CA TYR A 185 13.03 31.66 -4.57
C TYR A 185 11.50 31.72 -4.57
N VAL A 186 10.82 30.58 -4.36
CA VAL A 186 9.36 30.54 -4.33
C VAL A 186 8.81 31.33 -3.14
N GLN A 187 9.45 31.23 -1.96
CA GLN A 187 9.05 31.99 -0.77
C GLN A 187 9.19 33.49 -0.96
N GLU A 188 10.32 33.96 -1.52
CA GLU A 188 10.54 35.37 -1.85
C GLU A 188 9.49 35.88 -2.86
N ARG A 189 9.13 35.06 -3.85
CA ARG A 189 8.14 35.48 -4.86
C ARG A 189 6.72 35.54 -4.29
N LEU A 190 6.37 34.64 -3.37
CA LEU A 190 5.06 34.63 -2.71
C LEU A 190 4.92 35.72 -1.62
N SER A 191 6.02 36.21 -1.03
CA SER A 191 5.99 37.26 -0.01
C SER A 191 5.82 38.67 -0.60
N ARG A 192 6.04 38.83 -1.91
CA ARG A 192 5.86 40.11 -2.61
C ARG A 192 4.37 40.44 -2.78
N PRO A 193 3.91 41.66 -2.45
CA PRO A 193 2.54 42.09 -2.72
C PRO A 193 2.29 42.16 -4.24
N GLY A 194 1.46 41.28 -4.78
CA GLY A 194 1.17 41.23 -6.21
C GLY A 194 0.01 40.30 -6.54
N ARG A 195 -0.81 40.73 -7.52
CA ARG A 195 -2.08 40.14 -7.98
C ARG A 195 -2.08 38.60 -7.95
N PRO A 196 -3.09 37.93 -7.35
CA PRO A 196 -3.17 36.48 -7.38
C PRO A 196 -3.21 36.00 -8.84
N PRO A 197 -2.59 34.86 -9.19
CA PRO A 197 -2.82 34.25 -10.48
C PRO A 197 -4.33 34.08 -10.67
N GLY A 198 -4.83 34.47 -11.85
CA GLY A 198 -6.24 34.29 -12.19
C GLY A 198 -6.65 32.83 -11.94
N ARG A 199 -7.93 32.63 -11.63
CA ARG A 199 -8.53 31.30 -11.35
C ARG A 199 -8.38 30.30 -12.51
N ASP A 200 -7.89 30.76 -13.65
CA ASP A 200 -7.61 30.11 -14.92
C ASP A 200 -6.12 29.85 -15.19
N GLY A 201 -5.22 30.18 -14.26
CA GLY A 201 -3.76 30.04 -14.47
C GLY A 201 -3.17 31.05 -15.45
N THR A 202 -3.95 32.04 -15.90
CA THR A 202 -3.49 33.03 -16.88
C THR A 202 -3.12 34.32 -16.15
N GLY A 203 -1.94 34.35 -15.54
CA GLY A 203 -1.46 35.53 -14.83
C GLY A 203 0.05 35.54 -14.64
N ALA A 204 0.70 36.47 -15.35
CA ALA A 204 2.13 36.77 -15.38
C ALA A 204 3.01 35.65 -15.95
N GLY A 205 3.52 35.88 -17.17
CA GLY A 205 4.52 35.03 -17.81
C GLY A 205 5.61 34.64 -16.82
N TRP A 206 5.78 33.32 -16.66
CA TRP A 206 6.97 32.76 -16.05
C TRP A 206 8.15 33.29 -16.85
N PRO A 207 9.10 34.07 -16.27
CA PRO A 207 10.35 34.29 -16.98
C PRO A 207 10.95 32.91 -17.20
N ALA A 208 11.36 32.63 -18.44
CA ALA A 208 12.07 31.42 -18.78
C ALA A 208 13.25 31.28 -17.82
N VAL A 209 13.14 30.34 -16.89
CA VAL A 209 14.29 29.88 -16.14
C VAL A 209 15.13 29.12 -17.16
N GLU A 210 16.20 29.76 -17.64
CA GLU A 210 17.30 29.06 -18.31
C GLU A 210 17.95 28.14 -17.27
N GLY A 211 17.29 27.02 -17.01
CA GLY A 211 17.88 25.92 -16.27
C GLY A 211 18.86 25.25 -17.22
N GLU A 212 20.16 25.40 -16.96
CA GLU A 212 21.16 24.48 -17.49
C GLU A 212 20.67 23.06 -17.21
N GLU A 213 20.29 22.38 -18.29
CA GLU A 213 19.91 20.99 -18.31
C GLU A 213 21.13 20.15 -17.89
N GLN A 214 21.28 19.91 -16.59
CA GLN A 214 22.19 18.88 -16.10
C GLN A 214 21.59 17.53 -16.48
N ALA A 215 21.90 17.11 -17.70
CA ALA A 215 21.61 15.80 -18.23
C ALA A 215 22.14 14.73 -17.26
N ALA A 216 21.23 13.90 -16.76
CA ALA A 216 21.60 12.65 -16.09
C ALA A 216 22.53 11.84 -17.02
N PRO A 217 23.58 11.16 -16.50
CA PRO A 217 24.49 10.39 -17.34
C PRO A 217 23.70 9.33 -18.12
N ARG A 218 23.68 9.48 -19.45
CA ARG A 218 23.10 8.51 -20.38
C ARG A 218 23.80 7.17 -20.15
N ARG A 219 23.01 6.14 -19.80
CA ARG A 219 23.48 4.75 -19.87
C ARG A 219 23.95 4.49 -21.32
N PRO A 220 25.12 3.87 -21.53
CA PRO A 220 25.55 3.52 -22.89
C PRO A 220 24.54 2.54 -23.51
N PRO A 221 24.23 2.66 -24.81
CA PRO A 221 23.35 1.72 -25.49
C PRO A 221 24.01 0.34 -25.54
N MET A 222 23.26 -0.68 -25.12
CA MET A 222 23.61 -2.08 -25.35
C MET A 222 23.60 -2.32 -26.86
N GLY A 223 24.78 -2.48 -27.46
CA GLY A 223 24.92 -2.82 -28.87
C GLY A 223 24.28 -4.17 -29.16
N HIS A 224 23.23 -4.17 -29.99
CA HIS A 224 22.80 -5.37 -30.69
C HIS A 224 23.72 -5.54 -31.90
N GLY A 225 24.74 -6.39 -31.74
CA GLY A 225 25.53 -6.90 -32.85
C GLY A 225 24.66 -7.84 -33.68
N VAL A 226 24.19 -7.35 -34.82
CA VAL A 226 23.62 -8.17 -35.89
C VAL A 226 24.81 -8.59 -36.74
N GLU A 227 25.20 -9.86 -36.65
CA GLU A 227 26.21 -10.43 -37.55
C GLU A 227 25.58 -10.61 -38.93
N SER A 228 25.98 -9.75 -39.87
CA SER A 228 25.66 -9.88 -41.29
C SER A 228 26.47 -11.01 -41.90
N GLY A 229 25.76 -11.92 -42.56
CA GLY A 229 26.35 -13.00 -43.36
C GLY A 229 27.23 -12.46 -44.48
N ALA A 230 28.39 -13.08 -44.63
CA ALA A 230 29.24 -13.00 -45.81
C ALA A 230 29.40 -14.41 -46.37
N ASP A 231 29.12 -14.53 -47.66
CA ASP A 231 29.24 -15.72 -48.49
C ASP A 231 30.65 -16.36 -48.40
N ARG A 232 30.68 -17.70 -48.29
CA ARG A 232 31.78 -18.53 -48.78
C ARG A 232 31.25 -19.82 -49.40
N GLU A 233 31.80 -20.09 -50.57
CA GLU A 233 31.48 -21.08 -51.60
C GLU A 233 31.49 -22.57 -51.20
N PRO A 234 30.93 -23.46 -52.06
CA PRO A 234 30.73 -24.86 -51.76
C PRO A 234 31.98 -25.71 -52.04
N ALA A 235 32.29 -26.64 -51.13
CA ALA A 235 33.30 -27.67 -51.36
C ALA A 235 32.68 -29.05 -51.16
N GLU A 236 32.73 -29.82 -52.25
CA GLU A 236 32.34 -31.21 -52.40
C GLU A 236 33.07 -32.13 -51.40
N GLY A 237 32.38 -33.15 -50.87
CA GLY A 237 32.99 -34.02 -49.86
C GLY A 237 32.17 -35.23 -49.42
N ARG A 238 31.78 -36.07 -50.39
CA ARG A 238 31.66 -37.54 -50.33
C ARG A 238 31.53 -38.22 -48.94
N LEU A 239 30.36 -38.85 -48.71
CA LEU A 239 30.15 -39.92 -47.72
C LEU A 239 30.92 -41.21 -48.11
N PRO A 240 31.26 -42.05 -47.10
CA PRO A 240 30.96 -43.46 -47.25
C PRO A 240 30.13 -44.04 -46.09
N ARG A 241 29.59 -45.23 -46.40
CA ARG A 241 28.48 -45.98 -45.80
C ARG A 241 28.59 -46.30 -44.31
#